data_AF-A0A383E632-F1
#
_entry.id   AF-A0A383E632-F1
#
_cell.length_a   1.000
_cell.length_b   1.000
_cell.length_c   1.000
_cell.angle_alpha   90.00
_cell.angle_beta   90.00
_cell.angle_gamma   90.00
#
_symmetry.space_group_name_H-M   'P 1'
#
loop_
_entity.id
_entity.type
_entity.pdbx_description
1 polymer ?
#
loop_
_entity_poly.entity_id
_entity_poly.type
_entity_poly.pdbx_seq_one_letter_code
_entity_poly.pdbx_strand_id
1 'polypeptide(L)'
;GLSVLEFFFHAMGGREGLVDTAVRTQQSGYMQRRLINALEHIRLEYDGTVRDPHGHIIQFLYGEDGIDVAKSDHGEAFNINRLVESESIIDTGSKATKDEINTISKKYTKTFNPRLTSMVTDALHASKLSKAGLENVCKKGLELYDKSQVEPGQAVGIVTAQSIGEPGTQMTLRTFHTAGIAEKNVTLGLPRIIELVDARKKPSTPSMDIYLDKDSKSSKEKAIQTAKEILE
;
A
#
# COMPACT_ATOMS: atom_id res chain seq x y z
N GLY A 1 44.56 11.28 -4.10
CA GLY A 1 44.12 12.17 -3.02
C GLY A 1 43.40 13.34 -3.63
N LEU A 2 42.38 13.88 -2.95
CA LEU A 2 41.65 15.05 -3.41
C LEU A 2 42.56 16.29 -3.31
N SER A 3 42.45 17.23 -4.24
CA SER A 3 43.05 18.56 -4.11
C SER A 3 42.43 19.31 -2.92
N VAL A 4 43.09 20.38 -2.43
CA VAL A 4 42.59 21.16 -1.30
C VAL A 4 41.18 21.71 -1.55
N LEU A 5 40.91 22.17 -2.78
CA LEU A 5 39.58 22.67 -3.18
C LEU A 5 38.55 21.54 -3.25
N GLU A 6 38.90 20.38 -3.84
CA GLU A 6 37.99 19.23 -3.90
C GLU A 6 37.69 18.67 -2.50
N PHE A 7 38.68 18.62 -1.62
CA PHE A 7 38.48 18.23 -0.22
C PHE A 7 37.55 19.20 0.50
N PHE A 8 37.72 20.51 0.28
CA PHE A 8 36.85 21.52 0.87
C PHE A 8 35.40 21.38 0.39
N PHE A 9 35.16 21.23 -0.91
CA PHE A 9 33.81 21.00 -1.45
C PHE A 9 33.21 19.67 -0.99
N HIS A 10 34.03 18.62 -0.89
CA HIS A 10 33.59 17.34 -0.36
C HIS A 10 33.18 17.44 1.12
N ALA A 11 33.97 18.15 1.94
CA ALA A 11 33.66 18.40 3.34
C ALA A 11 32.38 19.25 3.51
N MET A 12 32.13 20.22 2.62
CA MET A 12 30.89 21.00 2.60
C MET A 12 29.66 20.11 2.40
N GLY A 13 29.67 19.24 1.37
CA GLY A 13 28.57 18.31 1.12
C GLY A 13 28.37 17.31 2.27
N GLY A 14 29.45 16.81 2.85
CA GLY A 14 29.40 15.93 4.02
C GLY A 14 28.78 16.61 5.24
N ARG A 15 29.12 17.87 5.51
CA ARG A 15 28.55 18.65 6.63
C ARG A 15 27.05 18.87 6.44
N GLU A 16 26.61 19.22 5.23
CA GLU A 16 25.19 19.42 4.93
C GLU A 16 24.39 18.13 5.18
N GLY A 17 24.87 16.99 4.68
CA GLY A 17 24.22 15.70 4.89
C GLY A 17 24.12 15.29 6.37
N LEU A 18 25.17 15.55 7.17
CA LEU A 18 25.15 15.27 8.62
C LEU A 18 24.15 16.15 9.37
N VAL A 19 24.09 17.45 9.04
CA VAL A 19 23.15 18.39 9.65
C VAL A 19 21.71 18.05 9.27
N ASP A 20 21.46 17.77 7.99
CA ASP A 20 20.12 17.42 7.49
C ASP A 20 19.61 16.12 8.13
N THR A 21 20.49 15.12 8.28
CA THR A 21 20.16 13.88 8.99
C THR A 21 19.72 14.16 10.43
N ALA A 22 20.49 14.98 11.18
CA ALA A 22 20.18 15.28 12.57
C ALA A 22 18.84 16.01 12.74
N VAL A 23 18.55 17.02 11.91
CA VAL A 23 17.29 17.77 11.96
C VAL A 23 16.09 16.88 11.60
N ARG A 24 16.25 16.03 10.58
CA ARG A 24 15.17 15.18 10.09
C ARG A 24 14.81 14.05 11.05
N THR A 25 15.79 13.47 11.75
CA THR A 25 15.55 12.46 12.80
C THR A 25 14.67 13.01 13.92
N GLN A 26 14.88 14.26 14.34
CA GLN A 26 14.04 14.89 15.36
C GLN A 26 12.59 15.06 14.87
N GLN A 27 12.41 15.51 13.63
CA GLN A 27 11.08 15.77 13.07
C GLN A 27 10.29 14.48 12.84
N SER A 28 10.93 13.43 12.32
CA SER A 28 10.28 12.13 12.06
C SER A 28 9.87 11.45 13.37
N GLY A 29 10.72 11.47 14.41
CA GLY A 29 10.39 10.93 15.72
C GLY A 29 9.22 11.66 16.39
N TYR A 30 9.16 13.00 16.30
CA TYR A 30 8.02 13.77 16.81
C TYR A 30 6.72 13.42 16.08
N MET A 31 6.78 13.31 14.76
CA MET A 31 5.63 12.92 13.94
C MET A 31 5.13 11.51 14.30
N GLN A 32 6.03 10.54 14.41
CA GLN A 32 5.70 9.17 14.80
C GLN A 32 5.00 9.12 16.16
N ARG A 33 5.53 9.83 17.17
CA ARG A 33 4.90 9.91 18.50
C ARG A 33 3.49 10.48 18.43
N ARG A 34 3.26 11.51 17.61
CA ARG A 34 1.92 12.10 17.41
C ARG A 34 0.95 11.11 16.78
N LEU A 35 1.38 10.35 15.76
CA LEU A 35 0.55 9.32 15.15
C LEU A 35 0.19 8.21 16.14
N ILE A 36 1.17 7.76 16.94
CA ILE A 36 0.92 6.73 17.97
C ILE A 36 -0.12 7.23 18.96
N ASN A 37 0.06 8.42 19.54
CA ASN A 37 -0.89 8.99 20.50
C ASN A 37 -2.30 9.20 19.89
N ALA A 38 -2.39 9.47 18.59
CA ALA A 38 -3.68 9.66 17.93
C ALA A 38 -4.42 8.34 17.66
N LEU A 39 -3.69 7.24 17.46
CA LEU A 39 -4.24 5.95 17.02
C LEU A 39 -4.16 4.85 18.10
N GLU A 40 -3.52 5.08 19.25
CA GLU A 40 -3.27 4.05 20.28
C GLU A 40 -4.53 3.38 20.84
N HIS A 41 -5.65 4.08 20.75
CA HIS A 41 -6.93 3.67 21.28
C HIS A 41 -7.79 2.87 20.28
N ILE A 42 -7.36 2.76 19.03
CA ILE A 42 -8.09 2.07 17.97
C ILE A 42 -7.74 0.58 18.00
N ARG A 43 -8.77 -0.26 18.12
CA ARG A 43 -8.62 -1.72 18.21
C ARG A 43 -9.67 -2.47 17.38
N LEU A 44 -9.36 -3.72 17.09
CA LEU A 44 -10.31 -4.66 16.49
C LEU A 44 -11.24 -5.24 17.57
N GLU A 45 -12.55 -5.25 17.33
CA GLU A 45 -13.54 -5.92 18.17
C GLU A 45 -13.87 -7.32 17.63
N TYR A 46 -14.55 -8.14 18.44
CA TYR A 46 -14.89 -9.55 18.11
C TYR A 46 -15.81 -9.73 16.90
N ASP A 47 -16.51 -8.68 16.50
CA ASP A 47 -17.35 -8.68 15.30
C ASP A 47 -16.56 -8.34 14.01
N GLY A 48 -15.24 -8.16 14.11
CA GLY A 48 -14.36 -7.79 13.00
C GLY A 48 -14.37 -6.29 12.68
N THR A 49 -15.13 -5.48 13.42
CA THR A 49 -15.15 -4.02 13.24
C THR A 49 -14.00 -3.36 13.98
N VAL A 50 -13.48 -2.27 13.41
CA VAL A 50 -12.48 -1.42 14.05
C VAL A 50 -13.20 -0.31 14.79
N ARG A 51 -12.95 -0.18 16.09
CA ARG A 51 -13.65 0.80 16.95
C ARG A 51 -12.70 1.69 17.75
N ASP A 52 -13.23 2.85 18.12
CA ASP A 52 -12.66 3.68 19.18
C ASP A 52 -13.07 3.16 20.57
N PRO A 53 -12.50 3.69 21.67
CA PRO A 53 -12.86 3.30 23.03
C PRO A 53 -14.31 3.62 23.42
N HIS A 54 -14.96 4.55 22.72
CA HIS A 54 -16.34 4.95 22.98
C HIS A 54 -17.35 4.05 22.25
N GLY A 55 -16.88 3.10 21.42
CA GLY A 55 -17.71 2.19 20.65
C GLY A 55 -18.15 2.74 19.29
N HIS A 56 -17.61 3.88 18.86
CA HIS A 56 -17.79 4.36 17.49
C HIS A 56 -17.05 3.46 16.51
N ILE A 57 -17.76 3.04 15.45
CA ILE A 57 -17.19 2.22 14.38
C ILE A 57 -16.42 3.14 13.43
N ILE A 58 -15.12 2.88 13.31
CA ILE A 58 -14.22 3.57 12.35
C ILE A 58 -14.23 2.82 11.01
N GLN A 59 -14.18 1.48 11.05
CA GLN A 59 -14.20 0.63 9.87
C GLN A 59 -15.05 -0.63 10.14
N PHE A 60 -15.89 -1.03 9.17
CA PHE A 60 -16.73 -2.22 9.31
C PHE A 60 -15.95 -3.54 9.19
N LEU A 61 -14.85 -3.53 8.44
CA LEU A 61 -13.97 -4.67 8.25
C LEU A 61 -12.54 -4.14 8.16
N TYR A 62 -11.64 -4.66 8.99
CA TYR A 62 -10.24 -4.25 8.97
C TYR A 62 -9.63 -4.40 7.58
N GLY A 63 -8.96 -3.35 7.08
CA GLY A 63 -8.31 -3.40 5.77
C GLY A 63 -9.24 -3.60 4.57
N GLU A 64 -10.57 -3.55 4.78
CA GLU A 64 -11.60 -3.96 3.80
C GLU A 64 -11.53 -5.43 3.35
N ASP A 65 -10.69 -6.24 3.99
CA ASP A 65 -10.45 -7.65 3.66
C ASP A 65 -10.39 -8.59 4.88
N GLY A 66 -10.16 -8.04 6.09
CA GLY A 66 -10.07 -8.78 7.35
C GLY A 66 -8.76 -9.55 7.51
N ILE A 67 -7.73 -9.22 6.74
CA ILE A 67 -6.49 -9.99 6.68
C ILE A 67 -5.40 -9.29 7.50
N ASP A 68 -4.65 -10.07 8.29
CA ASP A 68 -3.47 -9.58 8.98
C ASP A 68 -2.30 -9.43 7.99
N VAL A 69 -1.76 -8.21 7.92
CA VAL A 69 -0.62 -7.87 7.05
C VAL A 69 0.59 -8.75 7.34
N ALA A 70 0.83 -9.10 8.61
CA ALA A 70 1.98 -9.93 9.00
C ALA A 70 1.84 -11.39 8.57
N LYS A 71 0.61 -11.87 8.35
CA LYS A 71 0.30 -13.23 7.92
C LYS A 71 0.00 -13.33 6.43
N SER A 72 -0.12 -12.20 5.75
CA SER A 72 -0.39 -12.09 4.31
C SER A 72 0.87 -12.26 3.45
N ASP A 73 0.71 -12.74 2.21
CA ASP A 73 1.76 -12.70 1.19
C ASP A 73 1.53 -11.47 0.31
N HIS A 74 2.32 -10.42 0.52
CA HIS A 74 2.23 -9.15 -0.22
C HIS A 74 0.84 -8.48 -0.19
N GLY A 75 0.11 -8.61 0.93
CA GLY A 75 -1.22 -8.03 1.11
C GLY A 75 -2.36 -8.88 0.55
N GLU A 76 -2.08 -10.10 0.10
CA GLU A 76 -3.10 -11.10 -0.22
C GLU A 76 -3.11 -12.21 0.84
N ALA A 77 -4.29 -12.77 1.13
CA ALA A 77 -4.44 -13.83 2.13
C ALA A 77 -3.55 -15.04 1.84
N PHE A 78 -3.43 -15.40 0.55
CA PHE A 78 -2.57 -16.48 0.10
C PHE A 78 -2.27 -16.34 -1.40
N ASN A 79 -1.07 -16.75 -1.80
CA ASN A 79 -0.66 -16.73 -3.19
C ASN A 79 -1.10 -18.01 -3.91
N ILE A 80 -2.15 -17.89 -4.72
CA ILE A 80 -2.76 -19.04 -5.43
C ILE A 80 -1.78 -19.64 -6.43
N ASN A 81 -0.95 -18.82 -7.10
CA ASN A 81 0.01 -19.32 -8.10
C ASN A 81 1.04 -20.25 -7.45
N ARG A 82 1.55 -19.91 -6.27
CA ARG A 82 2.45 -20.79 -5.50
C ARG A 82 1.78 -22.09 -5.09
N LEU A 83 0.51 -22.04 -4.68
CA LEU A 83 -0.23 -23.25 -4.33
C LEU A 83 -0.41 -24.16 -5.54
N VAL A 84 -0.78 -23.60 -6.69
CA VAL A 84 -0.92 -24.32 -7.96
C VAL A 84 0.41 -24.94 -8.41
N GLU A 85 1.51 -24.20 -8.30
CA GLU A 85 2.85 -24.71 -8.60
C GLU A 85 3.22 -25.89 -7.70
N SER A 86 3.01 -25.75 -6.37
CA SER A 86 3.34 -26.81 -5.41
C SER A 86 2.55 -28.10 -5.66
N GLU A 87 1.28 -27.98 -6.05
CA GLU A 87 0.44 -29.14 -6.32
C GLU A 87 0.72 -29.73 -7.70
N SER A 88 1.14 -28.91 -8.69
CA SER A 88 1.54 -29.39 -10.02
C SER A 88 2.77 -30.32 -10.01
N ILE A 89 3.59 -30.25 -8.96
CA ILE A 89 4.74 -31.15 -8.76
C ILE A 89 4.27 -32.54 -8.32
N ILE A 90 3.16 -32.60 -7.58
CA ILE A 90 2.62 -33.82 -6.96
C ILE A 90 1.59 -34.47 -7.89
N ASP A 91 0.85 -33.66 -8.65
CA ASP A 91 -0.27 -34.10 -9.45
C ASP A 91 0.17 -34.67 -10.81
N THR A 92 -0.15 -35.94 -11.04
CA THR A 92 0.09 -36.67 -12.29
C THR A 92 -1.19 -36.88 -13.11
N GLY A 93 -2.30 -36.26 -12.71
CA GLY A 93 -3.62 -36.49 -13.29
C GLY A 93 -3.93 -35.69 -14.57
N SER A 94 -4.98 -36.13 -15.28
CA SER A 94 -5.54 -35.46 -16.46
C SER A 94 -6.36 -34.21 -16.09
N LYS A 95 -6.34 -33.20 -16.98
CA LYS A 95 -6.94 -31.88 -16.77
C LYS A 95 -8.41 -31.96 -16.36
N ALA A 96 -8.78 -31.26 -15.29
CA ALA A 96 -10.17 -31.11 -14.87
C ALA A 96 -11.03 -30.34 -15.88
N THR A 97 -12.34 -30.62 -15.89
CA THR A 97 -13.31 -30.02 -16.81
C THR A 97 -13.81 -28.67 -16.28
N LYS A 98 -14.09 -27.70 -17.17
CA LYS A 98 -14.51 -26.33 -16.81
C LYS A 98 -15.75 -26.25 -15.89
N ASP A 99 -16.65 -27.22 -15.98
CA ASP A 99 -17.87 -27.26 -15.15
C ASP A 99 -17.62 -27.72 -13.70
N GLU A 100 -16.58 -28.54 -13.48
CA GLU A 100 -16.18 -28.98 -12.15
C GLU A 100 -15.51 -27.84 -11.38
N ILE A 101 -14.71 -27.02 -12.07
CA ILE A 101 -14.06 -25.82 -11.52
C ILE A 101 -15.10 -24.84 -10.98
N ASN A 102 -16.19 -24.62 -11.72
CA ASN A 102 -17.26 -23.72 -11.30
C ASN A 102 -18.04 -24.22 -10.07
N THR A 103 -18.15 -25.54 -9.91
CA THR A 103 -18.84 -26.15 -8.76
C THR A 103 -18.00 -26.06 -7.50
N ILE A 104 -16.69 -26.33 -7.63
CA ILE A 104 -15.71 -26.22 -6.54
C ILE A 104 -15.54 -24.76 -6.12
N SER A 105 -15.41 -23.84 -7.09
CA SER A 105 -15.32 -22.41 -6.82
C SER A 105 -16.49 -21.94 -5.96
N LYS A 106 -17.75 -22.15 -6.40
CA LYS A 106 -18.95 -21.74 -5.64
C LYS A 106 -19.03 -22.27 -4.20
N LYS A 107 -18.42 -23.42 -3.90
CA LYS A 107 -18.39 -23.98 -2.53
C LYS A 107 -17.45 -23.18 -1.63
N TYR A 108 -16.31 -22.74 -2.16
CA TYR A 108 -15.26 -22.04 -1.43
C TYR A 108 -15.39 -20.51 -1.50
N THR A 109 -16.08 -19.98 -2.52
CA THR A 109 -16.27 -18.53 -2.73
C THR A 109 -17.13 -17.82 -1.68
N LYS A 110 -17.98 -18.52 -0.92
CA LYS A 110 -18.94 -17.86 0.00
C LYS A 110 -18.28 -17.03 1.10
N THR A 111 -17.07 -17.38 1.48
CA THR A 111 -16.33 -16.74 2.57
C THR A 111 -15.38 -15.65 2.06
N PHE A 112 -15.07 -15.61 0.76
CA PHE A 112 -14.05 -14.72 0.21
C PHE A 112 -14.60 -13.35 -0.20
N ASN A 113 -13.74 -12.34 -0.08
CA ASN A 113 -13.97 -11.03 -0.70
C ASN A 113 -14.10 -11.17 -2.24
N PRO A 114 -14.98 -10.40 -2.91
CA PRO A 114 -15.09 -10.36 -4.37
C PRO A 114 -13.76 -10.32 -5.14
N ARG A 115 -12.74 -9.63 -4.61
CA ARG A 115 -11.41 -9.53 -5.24
C ARG A 115 -10.63 -10.84 -5.20
N LEU A 116 -10.63 -11.53 -4.05
CA LEU A 116 -9.99 -12.84 -3.94
C LEU A 116 -10.73 -13.88 -4.78
N THR A 117 -12.05 -13.76 -4.87
CA THR A 117 -12.89 -14.61 -5.70
C THR A 117 -12.45 -14.58 -7.17
N SER A 118 -12.28 -13.39 -7.75
CA SER A 118 -11.88 -13.25 -9.16
C SER A 118 -10.48 -13.81 -9.40
N MET A 119 -9.55 -13.57 -8.48
CA MET A 119 -8.19 -14.11 -8.59
C MET A 119 -8.15 -15.63 -8.49
N VAL A 120 -8.92 -16.21 -7.57
CA VAL A 120 -9.05 -17.67 -7.46
C VAL A 120 -9.66 -18.24 -8.73
N THR A 121 -10.73 -17.64 -9.29
CA THR A 121 -11.32 -18.15 -10.53
C THR A 121 -10.34 -18.07 -11.71
N ASP A 122 -9.62 -16.97 -11.85
CA ASP A 122 -8.67 -16.79 -12.95
C ASP A 122 -7.49 -17.77 -12.84
N ALA A 123 -6.95 -17.95 -11.63
CA ALA A 123 -5.88 -18.89 -11.38
C ALA A 123 -6.32 -20.35 -11.57
N LEU A 124 -7.53 -20.71 -11.15
CA LEU A 124 -8.08 -22.05 -11.39
C LEU A 124 -8.32 -22.32 -12.87
N HIS A 125 -8.77 -21.33 -13.64
CA HIS A 125 -8.91 -21.45 -15.11
C HIS A 125 -7.55 -21.56 -15.83
N ALA A 126 -6.52 -20.91 -15.32
CA ALA A 126 -5.15 -21.02 -15.84
C ALA A 126 -4.49 -22.36 -15.45
N SER A 127 -4.88 -22.95 -14.32
CA SER A 127 -4.31 -24.19 -13.81
C SER A 127 -4.73 -25.42 -14.64
N LYS A 128 -3.79 -26.35 -14.84
CA LYS A 128 -4.01 -27.63 -15.57
C LYS A 128 -4.10 -28.82 -14.59
N LEU A 129 -4.64 -28.60 -13.40
CA LEU A 129 -4.67 -29.60 -12.33
C LEU A 129 -5.79 -30.63 -12.53
N SER A 130 -5.63 -31.79 -11.89
CA SER A 130 -6.66 -32.81 -11.76
C SER A 130 -7.71 -32.39 -10.73
N LYS A 131 -8.84 -33.11 -10.69
CA LYS A 131 -9.91 -32.86 -9.73
C LYS A 131 -9.43 -32.93 -8.27
N ALA A 132 -8.56 -33.89 -7.96
CA ALA A 132 -7.99 -34.05 -6.62
C ALA A 132 -7.00 -32.92 -6.28
N GLY A 133 -6.17 -32.51 -7.25
CA GLY A 133 -5.26 -31.38 -7.08
C GLY A 133 -6.00 -30.08 -6.83
N LEU A 134 -7.08 -29.80 -7.56
CA LEU A 134 -7.91 -28.61 -7.35
C LEU A 134 -8.58 -28.58 -5.97
N GLU A 135 -9.11 -29.71 -5.50
CA GLU A 135 -9.71 -29.80 -4.16
C GLU A 135 -8.66 -29.58 -3.06
N ASN A 136 -7.45 -30.14 -3.22
CA ASN A 136 -6.34 -29.92 -2.29
C ASN A 136 -5.90 -28.45 -2.26
N VAL A 137 -5.77 -27.81 -3.42
CA VAL A 137 -5.42 -26.38 -3.51
C VAL A 137 -6.48 -25.52 -2.85
N CYS A 138 -7.76 -25.79 -3.10
CA CYS A 138 -8.86 -25.03 -2.47
C CYS A 138 -8.89 -25.24 -0.96
N LYS A 139 -8.65 -26.48 -0.48
CA LYS A 139 -8.60 -26.79 0.95
C LYS A 139 -7.42 -26.11 1.64
N LYS A 140 -6.22 -26.17 1.05
CA LYS A 140 -5.03 -25.46 1.54
C LYS A 140 -5.24 -23.93 1.50
N GLY A 141 -5.89 -23.42 0.45
CA GLY A 141 -6.24 -22.01 0.31
C GLY A 141 -7.18 -21.51 1.42
N LEU A 142 -8.24 -22.27 1.73
CA LEU A 142 -9.09 -21.98 2.89
C LEU A 142 -8.30 -22.01 4.21
N GLU A 143 -7.48 -23.03 4.42
CA GLU A 143 -6.69 -23.14 5.66
C GLU A 143 -5.74 -21.96 5.85
N LEU A 144 -5.11 -21.50 4.76
CA LEU A 144 -4.26 -20.30 4.78
C LEU A 144 -5.08 -19.02 4.96
N TYR A 145 -6.27 -18.95 4.38
CA TYR A 145 -7.18 -17.84 4.58
C TYR A 145 -7.59 -17.70 6.06
N ASP A 146 -8.05 -18.79 6.68
CA ASP A 146 -8.45 -18.79 8.09
C ASP A 146 -7.26 -18.44 9.01
N LYS A 147 -6.05 -18.90 8.67
CA LYS A 147 -4.82 -18.55 9.42
C LYS A 147 -4.40 -17.10 9.24
N SER A 148 -4.68 -16.49 8.08
CA SER A 148 -4.27 -15.12 7.77
C SER A 148 -5.27 -14.07 8.25
N GLN A 149 -6.43 -14.47 8.77
CA GLN A 149 -7.38 -13.55 9.38
C GLN A 149 -6.78 -12.82 10.60
N VAL A 150 -7.20 -11.57 10.75
CA VAL A 150 -6.83 -10.72 11.89
C VAL A 150 -7.50 -11.21 13.18
N GLU A 151 -6.78 -11.12 14.30
CA GLU A 151 -7.28 -11.57 15.60
C GLU A 151 -8.03 -10.43 16.33
N PRO A 152 -9.22 -10.69 16.90
CA PRO A 152 -9.90 -9.74 17.77
C PRO A 152 -9.06 -9.28 18.96
N GLY A 153 -9.20 -8.01 19.32
CA GLY A 153 -8.42 -7.39 20.39
C GLY A 153 -7.05 -6.84 19.96
N GLN A 154 -6.66 -7.02 18.69
CA GLN A 154 -5.41 -6.48 18.18
C GLN A 154 -5.43 -4.94 18.14
N ALA A 155 -4.31 -4.34 18.57
CA ALA A 155 -4.11 -2.90 18.60
C ALA A 155 -3.78 -2.36 17.19
N VAL A 156 -4.75 -2.45 16.29
CA VAL A 156 -4.59 -2.10 14.87
C VAL A 156 -4.13 -0.67 14.66
N GLY A 157 -4.56 0.28 15.51
CA GLY A 157 -4.13 1.67 15.40
C GLY A 157 -2.64 1.89 15.64
N ILE A 158 -2.04 1.17 16.58
CA ILE A 158 -0.60 1.24 16.85
C ILE A 158 0.19 0.68 15.68
N VAL A 159 -0.25 -0.47 15.14
CA VAL A 159 0.38 -1.10 13.96
C VAL A 159 0.35 -0.13 12.79
N THR A 160 -0.81 0.46 12.48
CA THR A 160 -0.95 1.47 11.42
C THR A 160 -0.07 2.70 11.66
N ALA A 161 -0.03 3.22 12.89
CA ALA A 161 0.79 4.37 13.25
C ALA A 161 2.28 4.12 13.01
N GLN A 162 2.77 2.93 13.38
CA GLN A 162 4.16 2.53 13.16
C GLN A 162 4.46 2.31 11.68
N SER A 163 3.57 1.63 10.96
CA SER A 163 3.73 1.40 9.51
C SER A 163 3.81 2.69 8.69
N ILE A 164 3.18 3.78 9.15
CA ILE A 164 3.30 5.10 8.51
C ILE A 164 4.53 5.85 9.03
N GLY A 165 4.78 5.81 10.34
CA GLY A 165 5.83 6.59 11.00
C GLY A 165 7.25 6.11 10.70
N GLU A 166 7.49 4.79 10.70
CA GLU A 166 8.82 4.21 10.49
C GLU A 166 9.38 4.52 9.09
N PRO A 167 8.65 4.31 7.97
CA PRO A 167 9.15 4.70 6.64
C PRO A 167 9.39 6.21 6.51
N GLY A 168 8.67 7.02 7.28
CA GLY A 168 8.90 8.47 7.36
C GLY A 168 10.34 8.84 7.74
N THR A 169 11.00 8.00 8.55
CA THR A 169 12.42 8.15 8.92
C THR A 169 13.40 7.83 7.78
N GLN A 170 12.95 7.07 6.77
CA GLN A 170 13.74 6.72 5.59
C GLN A 170 13.47 7.68 4.43
N MET A 171 12.21 8.13 4.27
CA MET A 171 11.81 9.10 3.24
C MET A 171 12.55 10.43 3.39
N THR A 172 13.01 10.78 4.59
CA THR A 172 13.81 11.97 4.86
C THR A 172 15.13 12.02 4.09
N LEU A 173 15.72 10.89 3.72
CA LEU A 173 17.05 10.81 3.11
C LEU A 173 17.05 10.74 1.56
N ARG A 174 15.89 10.54 0.91
CA ARG A 174 15.81 10.22 -0.54
C ARG A 174 15.29 11.32 -1.46
N THR A 175 14.95 12.50 -0.95
CA THR A 175 14.09 13.47 -1.66
C THR A 175 14.80 14.34 -2.70
N PHE A 176 16.12 14.28 -2.81
CA PHE A 176 16.89 15.19 -3.68
C PHE A 176 17.36 14.57 -5.02
N HIS A 177 16.96 13.34 -5.33
CA HIS A 177 17.54 12.60 -6.48
C HIS A 177 16.58 12.29 -7.64
N THR A 178 15.36 12.84 -7.69
CA THR A 178 14.54 12.73 -8.91
C THR A 178 15.05 13.70 -9.97
N ALA A 179 16.18 13.38 -10.59
CA ALA A 179 16.75 14.14 -11.69
C ALA A 179 15.79 14.08 -12.89
N GLY A 180 15.24 15.22 -13.33
CA GLY A 180 14.58 15.32 -14.64
C GLY A 180 13.34 16.20 -14.78
N ILE A 181 12.76 16.77 -13.71
CA ILE A 181 11.58 17.64 -13.82
C ILE A 181 11.78 18.91 -12.98
N ALA A 182 12.30 19.97 -13.62
CA ALA A 182 12.72 21.21 -12.96
C ALA A 182 11.58 22.00 -12.27
N GLU A 183 10.32 21.76 -12.63
CA GLU A 183 9.17 22.57 -12.15
C GLU A 183 8.27 21.88 -11.10
N LYS A 184 8.44 20.58 -10.83
CA LYS A 184 7.65 19.87 -9.81
C LYS A 184 8.51 19.57 -8.58
N ASN A 185 9.03 20.63 -7.95
CA ASN A 185 9.43 20.59 -6.54
C ASN A 185 8.17 20.53 -5.66
N VAL A 186 7.34 19.50 -5.86
CA VAL A 186 6.36 19.11 -4.86
C VAL A 186 7.18 18.82 -3.61
N THR A 187 6.71 19.24 -2.45
CA THR A 187 7.29 18.89 -1.16
C THR A 187 7.29 17.35 -1.02
N LEU A 188 8.22 16.66 -1.64
CA LEU A 188 8.27 15.20 -1.65
C LEU A 188 8.95 14.80 -0.34
N GLY A 189 8.29 13.96 0.47
CA GLY A 189 8.85 13.43 1.70
C GLY A 189 8.13 13.88 2.98
N LEU A 190 8.89 13.95 4.07
CA LEU A 190 8.37 14.19 5.42
C LEU A 190 7.61 15.53 5.58
N PRO A 191 8.06 16.69 5.03
CA PRO A 191 7.35 17.95 5.20
C PRO A 191 5.90 17.91 4.71
N ARG A 192 5.64 17.16 3.62
CA ARG A 192 4.30 17.00 3.07
C ARG A 192 3.44 16.07 3.88
N ILE A 193 3.99 14.99 4.41
CA ILE A 193 3.25 14.11 5.33
C ILE A 193 2.84 14.92 6.57
N ILE A 194 3.74 15.72 7.14
CA ILE A 194 3.42 16.60 8.28
C ILE A 194 2.30 17.59 7.91
N GLU A 195 2.38 18.22 6.75
CA GLU A 195 1.36 19.16 6.28
C GLU A 195 -0.02 18.53 6.11
N LEU A 196 -0.08 17.30 5.58
CA LEU A 196 -1.31 16.53 5.40
C LEU A 196 -1.91 16.12 6.76
N VAL A 197 -1.08 15.61 7.67
CA VAL A 197 -1.50 15.20 9.02
C VAL A 197 -1.94 16.40 9.87
N ASP A 198 -1.28 17.55 9.71
CA ASP A 198 -1.64 18.80 10.40
C ASP A 198 -2.86 19.51 9.78
N ALA A 199 -3.34 19.03 8.62
CA ALA A 199 -4.41 19.66 7.85
C ALA A 199 -4.21 21.19 7.69
N ARG A 200 -2.99 21.61 7.31
CA ARG A 200 -2.65 23.04 7.24
C ARG A 200 -3.53 23.77 6.23
N LYS A 201 -4.13 24.88 6.68
CA LYS A 201 -5.01 25.72 5.83
C LYS A 201 -4.31 26.29 4.58
N LYS A 202 -3.02 26.60 4.68
CA LYS A 202 -2.22 27.13 3.56
C LYS A 202 -1.08 26.16 3.28
N PRO A 203 -1.18 25.32 2.23
CA PRO A 203 -0.09 24.41 1.90
C PRO A 203 1.12 25.16 1.31
N SER A 204 2.32 24.64 1.51
CA SER A 204 3.56 25.23 1.00
C SER A 204 3.64 25.23 -0.54
N THR A 205 3.11 24.18 -1.17
CA THR A 205 3.08 24.03 -2.63
C THR A 205 1.68 23.62 -3.10
N PRO A 206 0.73 24.56 -3.24
CA PRO A 206 -0.58 24.27 -3.81
C PRO A 206 -0.44 23.98 -5.31
N SER A 207 -0.97 22.85 -5.74
CA SER A 207 -0.99 22.46 -7.16
C SER A 207 -2.34 21.84 -7.51
N MET A 208 -2.83 22.10 -8.71
CA MET A 208 -4.05 21.51 -9.25
C MET A 208 -3.77 21.01 -10.67
N ASP A 209 -4.11 19.75 -10.94
CA ASP A 209 -4.04 19.20 -12.29
C ASP A 209 -5.40 19.39 -12.97
N ILE A 210 -5.42 20.13 -14.08
CA ILE A 210 -6.63 20.43 -14.85
C ILE A 210 -6.63 19.58 -16.11
N TYR A 211 -7.63 18.71 -16.25
CA TYR A 211 -7.79 17.87 -17.43
C TYR A 211 -8.59 18.61 -18.49
N LEU A 212 -8.04 18.64 -19.72
CA LEU A 212 -8.69 19.28 -20.86
C LEU A 212 -9.78 18.38 -21.47
N ASP A 213 -10.84 19.00 -21.99
CA ASP A 213 -11.89 18.33 -22.75
C ASP A 213 -11.36 17.67 -24.03
N LYS A 214 -12.11 16.69 -24.54
CA LYS A 214 -11.73 15.90 -25.73
C LYS A 214 -11.37 16.77 -26.94
N ASP A 215 -12.03 17.92 -27.10
CA ASP A 215 -11.83 18.85 -28.22
C ASP A 215 -10.56 19.69 -28.10
N SER A 216 -10.09 19.94 -26.88
CA SER A 216 -8.91 20.75 -26.56
C SER A 216 -7.68 19.90 -26.26
N LYS A 217 -7.87 18.61 -25.92
CA LYS A 217 -6.81 17.64 -25.65
C LYS A 217 -5.93 17.33 -26.87
N SER A 218 -6.51 17.34 -28.07
CA SER A 218 -5.82 16.94 -29.30
C SER A 218 -5.07 18.09 -29.99
N SER A 219 -5.42 19.34 -29.71
CA SER A 219 -4.79 20.52 -30.31
C SER A 219 -3.94 21.26 -29.29
N LYS A 220 -2.64 21.34 -29.56
CA LYS A 220 -1.67 22.11 -28.75
C LYS A 220 -2.06 23.58 -28.63
N GLU A 221 -2.60 24.17 -29.69
CA GLU A 221 -2.99 25.59 -29.71
C GLU A 221 -4.15 25.87 -28.77
N LYS A 222 -5.19 25.02 -28.80
CA LYS A 222 -6.33 25.12 -27.87
C LYS A 222 -5.91 24.88 -26.42
N ALA A 223 -5.04 23.90 -26.18
CA ALA A 223 -4.50 23.65 -24.84
C ALA A 223 -3.75 24.87 -24.28
N ILE A 224 -2.94 25.56 -25.09
CA ILE A 224 -2.23 26.78 -24.69
C ILE A 224 -3.22 27.93 -24.44
N GLN A 225 -4.25 28.05 -25.27
CA GLN A 225 -5.28 29.08 -25.11
C GLN A 225 -6.04 28.91 -23.79
N THR A 226 -6.52 27.70 -23.50
CA THR A 226 -7.17 27.38 -22.21
C THR A 226 -6.22 27.57 -21.03
N ALA A 227 -4.93 27.23 -21.18
CA ALA A 227 -3.95 27.48 -20.13
C ALA A 227 -3.75 28.98 -19.84
N LYS A 228 -3.78 29.84 -20.86
CA LYS A 228 -3.72 31.29 -20.69
C LYS A 228 -4.96 31.84 -20.00
N GLU A 229 -6.15 31.38 -20.40
CA GLU A 229 -7.43 31.78 -19.80
C GLU A 229 -7.54 31.45 -18.31
N ILE A 230 -6.85 30.40 -17.85
CA ILE A 230 -6.83 29.99 -16.44
C ILE A 230 -5.80 30.77 -15.60
N LEU A 231 -4.77 31.33 -16.26
CA LEU A 231 -3.68 32.05 -15.61
C LEU A 231 -3.94 33.56 -15.48
N GLU A 232 -4.90 34.12 -16.24
CA GLU A 232 -5.44 35.48 -16.07
C GLU A 232 -6.45 35.56 -14.91
#